data_AF-A0A1S1YAY6-F1
#
_entry.id   AF-A0A1S1YAY6-F1
#
_cell.length_a   1.000
_cell.length_b   1.000
_cell.length_c   1.000
_cell.angle_alpha   90.00
_cell.angle_beta   90.00
_cell.angle_gamma   90.00
#
_symmetry.space_group_name_H-M   'P 1'
#
loop_
_entity.id
_entity.type
_entity.pdbx_description
1 polymer ?
#
loop_
_entity_poly.entity_id
_entity_poly.type
_entity_poly.pdbx_seq_one_letter_code
_entity_poly.pdbx_strand_id
1 'polypeptide(L)'
;MQMLGAIPIGIWAPLLGLGLAVCAGVWLGERKAFARRGKVAAWRWVRLATLPILAATAAVAWLPAQAVGGPEALAVFYLCLLFVCPVVYFGLHVWLGRWVSPALIGGEALGIAATGLLPIAVPVAAAHLLQPWYFEARAAVAEAGRLRAPVRPRPHRIVDERRFLLPEIGEVWAEHWLAPGGVRVERIESRHGGEFSRADDSSGGGLCRAGDDVYLFWSAAAPTPHWRMFWRDESGELLQSEWTSQPAAGPAEHFELRWSDAGVNLPARIPLGMVALARVPDGGAESFDGLLGLGAVYDPLDNCLPLDLRWPAKPGWSAPQALRIAQWRIDLQAMRFATFRRP
;
A
#
# COMPACT_ATOMS: atom_id res chain seq x y z
N MET A 1 7.32 -11.00 -11.29
CA MET A 1 8.29 -11.49 -10.28
C MET A 1 9.42 -10.48 -10.07
N GLN A 2 9.07 -9.20 -9.81
CA GLN A 2 9.98 -8.05 -9.66
C GLN A 2 9.51 -7.14 -8.50
N MET A 3 8.99 -7.74 -7.43
CA MET A 3 8.63 -7.06 -6.17
C MET A 3 9.32 -7.70 -4.96
N LEU A 4 10.58 -8.11 -5.12
CA LEU A 4 11.50 -8.26 -3.98
C LEU A 4 12.35 -6.98 -3.92
N GLY A 5 11.67 -5.83 -3.88
CA GLY A 5 12.30 -4.54 -3.67
C GLY A 5 12.95 -4.53 -2.30
N ALA A 6 14.28 -4.44 -2.28
CA ALA A 6 15.16 -4.16 -1.14
C ALA A 6 14.47 -4.22 0.24
N ILE A 7 14.18 -5.43 0.71
CA ILE A 7 13.69 -5.63 2.07
C ILE A 7 14.84 -5.20 3.00
N PRO A 8 14.62 -4.26 3.94
CA PRO A 8 15.73 -3.63 4.67
C PRO A 8 16.53 -4.69 5.42
N ILE A 9 17.80 -4.87 5.04
CA ILE A 9 18.77 -5.80 5.65
C ILE A 9 18.78 -5.66 7.18
N GLY A 10 18.50 -4.46 7.68
CA GLY A 10 18.41 -4.13 9.11
C GLY A 10 17.37 -4.92 9.92
N ILE A 11 16.31 -5.46 9.31
CA ILE A 11 15.33 -6.29 10.04
C ILE A 11 15.71 -7.78 10.02
N TRP A 12 16.36 -8.24 8.95
CA TRP A 12 16.71 -9.66 8.81
C TRP A 12 17.93 -10.04 9.63
N ALA A 13 18.92 -9.17 9.77
CA ALA A 13 20.10 -9.44 10.59
C ALA A 13 19.76 -9.82 12.05
N PRO A 14 18.94 -9.06 12.80
CA PRO A 14 18.56 -9.44 14.17
C PRO A 14 17.66 -10.67 14.21
N LEU A 15 16.77 -10.86 13.22
CA LEU A 15 15.91 -12.06 13.15
C LEU A 15 16.72 -13.34 12.86
N LEU A 16 17.72 -13.26 11.98
CA LEU A 16 18.66 -14.34 11.72
C LEU A 16 19.52 -14.63 12.96
N GLY A 17 20.01 -13.59 13.62
CA GLY A 17 20.73 -13.72 14.90
C GLY A 17 19.87 -14.41 15.97
N LEU A 18 18.60 -14.03 16.10
CA LEU A 18 17.63 -14.68 16.98
C LEU A 18 17.41 -16.15 16.60
N GLY A 19 17.24 -16.46 15.31
CA GLY A 19 17.12 -17.83 14.82
C GLY A 19 18.34 -18.69 15.16
N LEU A 20 19.55 -18.17 14.96
CA LEU A 20 20.80 -18.83 15.34
C LEU A 20 20.92 -19.03 16.86
N ALA A 21 20.54 -18.03 17.66
CA ALA A 21 20.53 -18.13 19.11
C ALA A 21 19.55 -19.20 19.61
N VAL A 22 18.34 -19.27 19.02
CA VAL A 22 17.36 -20.33 19.31
C VAL A 22 17.91 -21.69 18.88
N CYS A 23 18.48 -21.82 17.68
CA CYS A 23 19.15 -23.04 17.24
C CYS A 23 20.20 -23.53 18.26
N ALA A 24 21.08 -22.63 18.70
CA ALA A 24 22.12 -22.96 19.68
C ALA A 24 21.51 -23.37 21.02
N GLY A 25 20.52 -22.63 21.51
CA GLY A 25 19.82 -22.93 22.76
C GLY A 25 19.15 -24.30 22.75
N VAL A 26 18.41 -24.62 21.68
CA VAL A 26 17.77 -25.93 21.56
C VAL A 26 18.81 -27.04 21.42
N TRP A 27 19.85 -26.85 20.60
CA TRP A 27 20.93 -27.83 20.44
C TRP A 27 21.61 -28.17 21.77
N LEU A 28 21.99 -27.15 22.55
CA LEU A 28 22.63 -27.34 23.86
C LEU A 28 21.68 -27.96 24.88
N GLY A 29 20.43 -27.50 24.92
CA GLY A 29 19.41 -28.00 25.84
C GLY A 29 19.10 -29.48 25.61
N GLU A 30 18.85 -29.87 24.36
CA GLU A 30 18.58 -31.26 24.00
C GLU A 30 19.80 -32.16 24.20
N ARG A 31 21.00 -31.72 23.78
CA ARG A 31 22.23 -32.48 24.01
C ARG A 31 22.39 -32.84 25.48
N LYS A 32 22.16 -31.89 26.39
CA LYS A 32 22.23 -32.11 27.84
C LYS A 32 21.16 -33.11 28.31
N ALA A 33 19.93 -32.99 27.82
CA ALA A 33 18.83 -33.89 28.17
C ALA A 33 19.09 -35.33 27.72
N PHE A 34 19.52 -35.54 26.48
CA PHE A 34 19.80 -36.87 25.92
C PHE A 34 21.13 -37.47 26.42
N ALA A 35 22.10 -36.65 26.84
CA ALA A 35 23.31 -37.11 27.52
C ALA A 35 22.99 -37.78 28.86
N ARG A 36 22.10 -37.20 29.66
CA ARG A 36 21.63 -37.79 30.93
C ARG A 36 20.94 -39.15 30.76
N ARG A 37 20.45 -39.44 29.55
CA ARG A 37 19.74 -40.68 29.21
C ARG A 37 20.62 -41.68 28.45
N GLY A 38 21.88 -41.36 28.18
CA GLY A 38 22.78 -42.21 27.38
C GLY A 38 22.40 -42.32 25.89
N LYS A 39 21.61 -41.37 25.35
CA LYS A 39 21.03 -41.43 23.99
C LYS A 39 21.53 -40.34 23.03
N VAL A 40 22.71 -39.76 23.26
CA VAL A 40 23.24 -38.63 22.47
C VAL A 40 23.40 -38.98 20.98
N ALA A 41 23.89 -40.18 20.68
CA ALA A 41 24.11 -40.60 19.29
C ALA A 41 22.77 -40.68 18.51
N ALA A 42 21.76 -41.32 19.10
CA ALA A 42 20.42 -41.43 18.54
C ALA A 42 19.77 -40.04 18.34
N TRP A 43 19.84 -39.16 19.35
CA TRP A 43 19.35 -37.79 19.24
C TRP A 43 20.00 -37.02 18.09
N ARG A 44 21.34 -37.06 17.99
CA ARG A 44 22.08 -36.33 16.95
C ARG A 44 21.65 -36.76 15.55
N TRP A 45 21.45 -38.07 15.32
CA TRP A 45 20.97 -38.59 14.05
C TRP A 45 19.58 -38.09 13.69
N VAL A 46 18.61 -38.19 14.62
CA VAL A 46 17.24 -37.72 14.38
C VAL A 46 17.22 -36.19 14.16
N ARG A 47 18.05 -35.45 14.89
CA ARG A 47 18.15 -33.98 14.77
C ARG A 47 18.73 -33.53 13.43
N LEU A 48 19.76 -34.21 12.93
CA LEU A 48 20.30 -33.93 11.60
C LEU A 48 19.27 -34.28 10.51
N ALA A 49 18.50 -35.34 10.72
CA ALA A 49 17.42 -35.73 9.83
C ALA A 49 16.22 -34.76 9.82
N THR A 50 16.11 -33.85 10.80
CA THR A 50 15.09 -32.79 10.78
C THR A 50 15.17 -31.94 9.51
N LEU A 51 16.37 -31.70 8.95
CA LEU A 51 16.52 -30.94 7.71
C LEU A 51 15.91 -31.64 6.48
N PRO A 52 16.27 -32.90 6.13
CA PRO A 52 15.62 -33.59 5.03
C PRO A 52 14.15 -33.90 5.30
N ILE A 53 13.73 -34.13 6.55
CA ILE A 53 12.30 -34.26 6.90
C ILE A 53 11.55 -32.96 6.60
N LEU A 54 12.12 -31.81 6.98
CA LEU A 54 11.52 -30.51 6.69
C LEU A 54 11.43 -30.25 5.19
N ALA A 55 12.45 -30.61 4.42
CA ALA A 55 12.44 -30.50 2.96
C ALA A 55 11.34 -31.39 2.33
N ALA A 56 11.19 -32.63 2.80
CA ALA A 56 10.12 -33.53 2.36
C ALA A 56 8.73 -32.96 2.72
N THR A 57 8.55 -32.46 3.94
CA THR A 57 7.30 -31.81 4.37
C THR A 57 6.96 -30.59 3.52
N ALA A 58 7.95 -29.76 3.17
CA ALA A 58 7.75 -28.60 2.30
C ALA A 58 7.36 -29.02 0.88
N ALA A 59 7.98 -30.07 0.34
CA ALA A 59 7.62 -30.62 -0.96
C ALA A 59 6.18 -31.14 -0.99
N VAL A 60 5.71 -31.76 0.10
CA VAL A 60 4.31 -32.22 0.25
C VAL A 60 3.32 -31.06 0.26
N ALA A 61 3.68 -29.89 0.79
CA ALA A 61 2.83 -28.69 0.69
C ALA A 61 2.84 -28.09 -0.71
N TRP A 62 4.03 -27.99 -1.31
CA TRP A 62 4.25 -27.17 -2.51
C TRP A 62 3.88 -27.89 -3.81
N LEU A 63 4.31 -29.14 -4.00
CA LEU A 63 4.15 -29.84 -5.27
C LEU A 63 2.67 -30.08 -5.65
N PRO A 64 1.77 -30.46 -4.74
CA PRO A 64 0.35 -30.62 -5.09
C PRO A 64 -0.30 -29.31 -5.51
N ALA A 65 0.06 -28.19 -4.85
CA ALA A 65 -0.48 -26.88 -5.18
C ALA A 65 -0.05 -26.43 -6.58
N GLN A 66 1.17 -26.77 -7.02
CA GLN A 66 1.67 -26.47 -8.38
C GLN A 66 0.96 -27.26 -9.48
N ALA A 67 0.30 -28.38 -9.14
CA ALA A 67 -0.47 -29.18 -10.08
C ALA A 67 -1.88 -28.63 -10.32
N VAL A 68 -2.30 -27.59 -9.57
CA VAL A 68 -3.62 -26.96 -9.67
C VAL A 68 -3.46 -25.52 -10.11
N GLY A 69 -4.28 -25.10 -11.10
CA GLY A 69 -4.32 -23.72 -11.56
C GLY A 69 -5.35 -22.90 -10.80
N GLY A 70 -5.19 -21.58 -10.79
CA GLY A 70 -6.21 -20.66 -10.26
C GLY A 70 -6.25 -20.58 -8.72
N PRO A 71 -7.32 -19.98 -8.16
CA PRO A 71 -7.47 -19.81 -6.71
C PRO A 71 -7.53 -21.13 -5.93
N GLU A 72 -7.89 -22.24 -6.59
CA GLU A 72 -7.95 -23.58 -6.01
C GLU A 72 -6.57 -24.09 -5.57
N ALA A 73 -5.49 -23.62 -6.21
CA ALA A 73 -4.11 -23.94 -5.83
C ALA A 73 -3.82 -23.54 -4.37
N LEU A 74 -4.36 -22.39 -3.94
CA LEU A 74 -4.20 -21.89 -2.58
C LEU A 74 -4.96 -22.77 -1.57
N ALA A 75 -6.17 -23.23 -1.93
CA ALA A 75 -6.94 -24.15 -1.09
C ALA A 75 -6.22 -25.48 -0.88
N VAL A 76 -5.65 -26.05 -1.96
CA VAL A 76 -4.84 -27.27 -1.89
C VAL A 76 -3.60 -27.07 -1.03
N PHE A 77 -2.90 -25.95 -1.21
CA PHE A 77 -1.74 -25.61 -0.37
C PHE A 77 -2.12 -25.59 1.12
N TYR A 78 -3.21 -24.93 1.50
CA TYR A 78 -3.64 -24.87 2.90
C TYR A 78 -4.09 -26.22 3.45
N LEU A 79 -4.81 -27.02 2.67
CA LEU A 79 -5.18 -28.39 3.07
C LEU A 79 -3.94 -29.24 3.35
N CYS A 80 -2.96 -29.22 2.45
CA CYS A 80 -1.70 -29.92 2.65
C CYS A 80 -0.96 -29.39 3.90
N LEU A 81 -0.82 -28.06 4.02
CA LEU A 81 -0.09 -27.43 5.11
C LEU A 81 -0.69 -27.73 6.50
N LEU A 82 -2.02 -27.74 6.63
CA LEU A 82 -2.70 -27.86 7.92
C LEU A 82 -2.97 -29.31 8.32
N PHE A 83 -3.18 -30.22 7.37
CA PHE A 83 -3.57 -31.61 7.68
C PHE A 83 -2.48 -32.62 7.32
N VAL A 84 -1.85 -32.49 6.17
CA VAL A 84 -0.90 -33.51 5.67
C VAL A 84 0.51 -33.28 6.23
N CYS A 85 1.00 -32.03 6.17
CA CYS A 85 2.34 -31.67 6.61
C CYS A 85 2.62 -31.99 8.09
N PRO A 86 1.71 -31.78 9.05
CA PRO A 86 1.93 -32.19 10.44
C PRO A 86 2.10 -33.71 10.56
N VAL A 87 1.25 -34.48 9.87
CA VAL A 87 1.33 -35.95 9.89
C VAL A 87 2.67 -36.42 9.32
N VAL A 88 3.12 -35.84 8.20
CA VAL A 88 4.41 -36.17 7.58
C VAL A 88 5.57 -35.76 8.49
N TYR A 89 5.59 -34.52 8.97
CA TYR A 89 6.68 -33.99 9.77
C TYR A 89 6.85 -34.76 11.08
N PHE A 90 5.79 -34.85 11.89
CA PHE A 90 5.86 -35.54 13.18
C PHE A 90 5.97 -37.07 13.00
N GLY A 91 5.27 -37.64 12.02
CA GLY A 91 5.31 -39.07 11.71
C GLY A 91 6.70 -39.54 11.30
N LEU A 92 7.40 -38.81 10.43
CA LEU A 92 8.76 -39.14 10.02
C LEU A 92 9.76 -39.07 11.18
N HIS A 93 9.61 -38.09 12.08
CA HIS A 93 10.45 -38.01 13.30
C HIS A 93 10.23 -39.21 14.22
N VAL A 94 8.97 -39.59 14.47
CA VAL A 94 8.63 -40.75 15.30
C VAL A 94 9.11 -42.05 14.65
N TRP A 95 8.89 -42.20 13.34
CA TRP A 95 9.36 -43.35 12.58
C TRP A 95 10.88 -43.48 12.70
N LEU A 96 11.64 -42.44 12.34
CA LEU A 96 13.10 -42.46 12.42
C LEU A 96 13.62 -42.70 13.84
N GLY A 97 12.97 -42.12 14.85
CA GLY A 97 13.30 -42.32 16.26
C GLY A 97 13.23 -43.79 16.70
N ARG A 98 12.40 -44.62 16.06
CA ARG A 98 12.31 -46.05 16.36
C ARG A 98 13.42 -46.88 15.71
N TRP A 99 14.07 -46.37 14.66
CA TRP A 99 15.10 -47.08 13.89
C TRP A 99 16.53 -46.75 14.32
N VAL A 100 16.74 -45.70 15.12
CA VAL A 100 18.05 -45.38 15.69
C VAL A 100 18.37 -46.26 16.90
N SER A 101 19.67 -46.47 17.18
CA SER A 101 20.15 -47.21 18.35
C SER A 101 20.90 -46.27 19.31
N PRO A 102 20.48 -46.14 20.58
CA PRO A 102 19.29 -46.74 21.21
C PRO A 102 17.99 -46.13 20.67
N ALA A 103 16.91 -46.91 20.62
CA ALA A 103 15.61 -46.41 20.15
C ALA A 103 15.07 -45.27 21.03
N LEU A 104 14.52 -44.24 20.39
CA LEU A 104 13.81 -43.16 21.05
C LEU A 104 12.35 -43.57 21.26
N ILE A 105 11.80 -43.24 22.43
CA ILE A 105 10.34 -43.40 22.64
C ILE A 105 9.59 -42.31 21.88
N GLY A 106 8.29 -42.53 21.60
CA GLY A 106 7.48 -41.59 20.82
C GLY A 106 7.53 -40.14 21.35
N GLY A 107 7.45 -39.96 22.67
CA GLY A 107 7.56 -38.63 23.29
C GLY A 107 8.92 -37.95 23.10
N GLU A 108 10.02 -38.71 23.01
CA GLU A 108 11.36 -38.17 22.74
C GLU A 108 11.47 -37.68 21.29
N ALA A 109 10.98 -38.47 20.34
CA ALA A 109 10.99 -38.10 18.93
C ALA A 109 10.05 -36.92 18.62
N LEU A 110 8.86 -36.89 19.23
CA LEU A 110 7.94 -35.75 19.15
C LEU A 110 8.55 -34.49 19.77
N GLY A 111 9.27 -34.63 20.89
CA GLY A 111 10.01 -33.52 21.50
C GLY A 111 11.02 -32.91 20.52
N ILE A 112 11.84 -33.74 19.87
CA ILE A 112 12.81 -33.28 18.86
C ILE A 112 12.11 -32.59 17.68
N ALA A 113 10.98 -33.14 17.21
CA ALA A 113 10.20 -32.55 16.13
C ALA A 113 9.68 -31.16 16.51
N ALA A 114 9.05 -31.03 17.68
CA ALA A 114 8.46 -29.79 18.16
C ALA A 114 9.51 -28.70 18.40
N THR A 115 10.61 -29.03 19.09
CA THR A 115 11.70 -28.07 19.34
C THR A 115 12.45 -27.71 18.06
N GLY A 116 12.42 -28.58 17.03
CA GLY A 116 12.97 -28.34 15.69
C GLY A 116 12.23 -27.25 14.92
N LEU A 117 10.99 -26.94 15.30
CA LEU A 117 10.22 -25.83 14.71
C LEU A 117 10.55 -24.47 15.35
N LEU A 118 11.09 -24.44 16.57
CA LEU A 118 11.37 -23.19 17.29
C LEU A 118 12.31 -22.22 16.54
N PRO A 119 13.39 -22.68 15.88
CA PRO A 119 14.25 -21.78 15.10
C PRO A 119 13.56 -21.07 13.95
N ILE A 120 12.41 -21.58 13.48
CA ILE A 120 11.61 -20.96 12.43
C ILE A 120 10.47 -20.15 13.06
N ALA A 121 9.73 -20.75 14.00
CA ALA A 121 8.55 -20.15 14.62
C ALA A 121 8.90 -18.91 15.44
N VAL A 122 9.99 -18.92 16.20
CA VAL A 122 10.36 -17.80 17.09
C VAL A 122 10.71 -16.53 16.29
N PRO A 123 11.58 -16.56 15.27
CA PRO A 123 11.83 -15.38 14.44
C PRO A 123 10.58 -14.87 13.71
N VAL A 124 9.74 -15.77 13.20
CA VAL A 124 8.49 -15.38 12.52
C VAL A 124 7.52 -14.70 13.48
N ALA A 125 7.32 -15.27 14.67
CA ALA A 125 6.47 -14.66 15.69
C ALA A 125 7.03 -13.31 16.17
N ALA A 126 8.36 -13.22 16.37
CA ALA A 126 9.02 -11.96 16.72
C ALA A 126 8.82 -10.91 15.62
N ALA A 127 8.98 -11.27 14.35
CA ALA A 127 8.74 -10.36 13.24
C ALA A 127 7.29 -9.85 13.24
N HIS A 128 6.30 -10.72 13.40
CA HIS A 128 4.89 -10.32 13.46
C HIS A 128 4.58 -9.39 14.63
N LEU A 129 5.15 -9.66 15.81
CA LEU A 129 4.95 -8.81 17.00
C LEU A 129 5.64 -7.46 16.84
N LEU A 130 6.84 -7.42 16.24
CA LEU A 130 7.63 -6.21 16.08
C LEU A 130 7.21 -5.35 14.88
N GLN A 131 6.46 -5.91 13.94
CA GLN A 131 6.10 -5.26 12.69
C GLN A 131 5.38 -3.91 12.89
N PRO A 132 4.35 -3.77 13.75
CA PRO A 132 3.67 -2.49 13.95
C PRO A 132 4.62 -1.41 14.47
N TRP A 133 5.39 -1.71 15.51
CA TRP A 133 6.34 -0.75 16.10
C TRP A 133 7.46 -0.36 15.15
N TYR A 134 7.92 -1.28 14.29
CA TYR A 134 8.90 -0.96 13.26
C TYR A 134 8.35 0.08 12.28
N PHE A 135 7.12 -0.10 11.78
CA PHE A 135 6.50 0.85 10.87
C PHE A 135 6.19 2.18 11.54
N GLU A 136 5.71 2.18 12.78
CA GLU A 136 5.50 3.38 13.59
C GLU A 136 6.81 4.15 13.82
N ALA A 137 7.87 3.46 14.26
CA ALA A 137 9.17 4.07 14.48
C ALA A 137 9.74 4.65 13.18
N ARG A 138 9.59 3.95 12.06
CA ARG A 138 10.00 4.47 10.75
C ARG A 138 9.19 5.70 10.33
N ALA A 139 7.89 5.69 10.54
CA ALA A 139 7.03 6.83 10.27
C ALA A 139 7.43 8.03 11.14
N ALA A 140 7.69 7.81 12.44
CA ALA A 140 8.12 8.85 13.37
C ALA A 140 9.49 9.44 13.00
N VAL A 141 10.46 8.60 12.61
CA VAL A 141 11.78 9.08 12.15
C VAL A 141 11.65 9.88 10.85
N ALA A 142 10.85 9.41 9.89
CA ALA A 142 10.59 10.15 8.65
C ALA A 142 9.90 11.50 8.93
N GLU A 143 8.94 11.53 9.85
CA GLU A 143 8.25 12.75 10.26
C GLU A 143 9.19 13.73 10.96
N ALA A 144 10.00 13.25 11.90
CA ALA A 144 11.02 14.08 12.56
C ALA A 144 12.05 14.63 11.56
N GLY A 145 12.41 13.85 10.53
CA GLY A 145 13.26 14.30 9.43
C GLY A 145 12.62 15.42 8.62
N ARG A 146 11.34 15.28 8.26
CA ARG A 146 10.55 16.31 7.58
C ARG A 146 10.47 17.60 8.37
N LEU A 147 10.09 17.53 9.64
CA LEU A 147 9.95 18.71 10.51
C LEU A 147 11.28 19.47 10.76
N ARG A 148 12.42 18.83 10.50
CA ARG A 148 13.76 19.44 10.60
C ARG A 148 14.33 19.89 9.25
N ALA A 149 13.62 19.63 8.15
CA ALA A 149 14.10 19.97 6.82
C ALA A 149 14.28 21.49 6.67
N PRO A 150 15.39 21.96 6.04
CA PRO A 150 15.59 23.37 5.80
C PRO A 150 14.45 23.98 4.97
N VAL A 151 13.98 25.16 5.38
CA VAL A 151 12.95 25.90 4.65
C VAL A 151 13.57 26.61 3.44
N ARG A 152 12.99 26.38 2.26
CA ARG A 152 13.35 26.98 0.98
C ARG A 152 12.09 27.44 0.24
N PRO A 153 12.19 28.41 -0.68
CA PRO A 153 11.08 28.77 -1.55
C PRO A 153 10.55 27.56 -2.31
N ARG A 154 9.25 27.57 -2.62
CA ARG A 154 8.61 26.51 -3.42
C ARG A 154 9.35 26.36 -4.76
N PRO A 155 9.75 25.15 -5.17
CA PRO A 155 10.49 24.95 -6.40
C PRO A 155 9.58 25.06 -7.64
N HIS A 156 8.29 24.77 -7.50
CA HIS A 156 7.33 24.80 -8.61
C HIS A 156 7.03 26.20 -9.10
N ARG A 157 6.87 26.30 -10.42
CA ARG A 157 6.34 27.48 -11.11
C ARG A 157 4.88 27.25 -11.48
N ILE A 158 4.03 28.25 -11.24
CA ILE A 158 2.65 28.24 -11.73
C ILE A 158 2.70 28.55 -13.23
N VAL A 159 2.22 27.62 -14.05
CA VAL A 159 2.25 27.75 -15.53
C VAL A 159 0.87 27.89 -16.16
N ASP A 160 -0.18 27.55 -15.42
CA ASP A 160 -1.57 27.77 -15.77
C ASP A 160 -2.33 28.15 -14.49
N GLU A 161 -3.19 29.15 -14.60
CA GLU A 161 -4.00 29.69 -13.51
C GLU A 161 -5.30 30.22 -14.10
N ARG A 162 -6.42 29.59 -13.73
CA ARG A 162 -7.74 29.87 -14.29
C ARG A 162 -8.82 29.84 -13.22
N ARG A 163 -9.90 30.56 -13.47
CA ARG A 163 -11.11 30.56 -12.64
C ARG A 163 -12.25 29.97 -13.43
N PHE A 164 -13.00 29.08 -12.81
CA PHE A 164 -14.16 28.46 -13.43
C PHE A 164 -15.42 28.61 -12.59
N LEU A 165 -16.56 28.77 -13.25
CA LEU A 165 -17.90 28.70 -12.68
C LEU A 165 -18.45 27.29 -12.92
N LEU A 166 -18.73 26.59 -11.82
CA LEU A 166 -19.38 25.29 -11.84
C LEU A 166 -20.86 25.42 -11.44
N PRO A 167 -21.77 24.69 -12.11
CA PRO A 167 -23.16 24.59 -11.67
C PRO A 167 -23.26 24.12 -10.22
N GLU A 168 -24.10 24.77 -9.40
CA GLU A 168 -24.40 24.46 -7.99
C GLU A 168 -23.22 24.53 -6.99
N ILE A 169 -21.97 24.43 -7.47
CA ILE A 169 -20.74 24.56 -6.69
C ILE A 169 -20.26 26.00 -6.63
N GLY A 170 -20.47 26.79 -7.70
CA GLY A 170 -19.98 28.17 -7.79
C GLY A 170 -18.54 28.24 -8.33
N GLU A 171 -17.82 29.28 -7.93
CA GLU A 171 -16.49 29.54 -8.46
C GLU A 171 -15.41 28.62 -7.85
N VAL A 172 -14.50 28.14 -8.71
CA VAL A 172 -13.31 27.39 -8.34
C VAL A 172 -12.07 27.97 -9.02
N TRP A 173 -10.92 27.78 -8.39
CA TRP A 173 -9.61 28.16 -8.92
C TRP A 173 -8.86 26.89 -9.31
N ALA A 174 -8.37 26.88 -10.55
CA ALA A 174 -7.56 25.80 -11.08
C ALA A 174 -6.14 26.32 -11.33
N GLU A 175 -5.14 25.62 -10.79
CA GLU A 175 -3.73 25.96 -10.99
C GLU A 175 -2.93 24.73 -11.40
N HIS A 176 -1.92 24.92 -12.25
CA HIS A 176 -0.91 23.91 -12.54
C HIS A 176 0.45 24.40 -12.06
N TRP A 177 1.00 23.69 -11.07
CA TRP A 177 2.34 23.90 -10.54
C TRP A 177 3.28 22.90 -11.20
N LEU A 178 4.09 23.38 -12.13
CA LEU A 178 5.07 22.59 -12.85
C LEU A 178 6.33 22.40 -12.00
N ALA A 179 6.73 21.16 -11.78
CA ALA A 179 7.97 20.85 -11.09
C ALA A 179 9.18 21.09 -12.02
N PRO A 180 10.26 21.73 -11.54
CA PRO A 180 11.51 21.75 -12.29
C PRO A 180 12.15 20.36 -12.30
N GLY A 181 13.03 20.10 -13.26
CA GLY A 181 13.79 18.85 -13.32
C GLY A 181 14.61 18.60 -12.05
N GLY A 182 14.71 17.33 -11.64
CA GLY A 182 15.47 16.93 -10.45
C GLY A 182 14.72 17.10 -9.12
N VAL A 183 13.53 17.72 -9.12
CA VAL A 183 12.70 17.84 -7.91
C VAL A 183 11.81 16.62 -7.73
N ARG A 184 11.77 16.09 -6.51
CA ARG A 184 10.88 15.00 -6.12
C ARG A 184 10.00 15.40 -4.94
N VAL A 185 8.68 15.49 -5.14
CA VAL A 185 7.74 15.83 -4.07
C VAL A 185 7.43 14.59 -3.22
N GLU A 186 7.70 14.67 -1.92
CA GLU A 186 7.41 13.59 -0.96
C GLU A 186 6.00 13.70 -0.36
N ARG A 187 5.59 14.92 0.00
CA ARG A 187 4.31 15.16 0.69
C ARG A 187 3.87 16.61 0.58
N ILE A 188 2.57 16.82 0.45
CA ILE A 188 1.95 18.15 0.51
C ILE A 188 0.88 18.15 1.59
N GLU A 189 0.90 19.19 2.41
CA GLU A 189 -0.02 19.41 3.51
C GLU A 189 -0.70 20.76 3.36
N SER A 190 -1.94 20.85 3.84
CA SER A 190 -2.67 22.10 4.00
C SER A 190 -2.98 22.36 5.46
N ARG A 191 -2.99 23.64 5.85
CA ARG A 191 -3.35 24.03 7.21
C ARG A 191 -4.87 24.22 7.33
N HIS A 192 -5.50 23.42 8.18
CA HIS A 192 -6.92 23.49 8.50
C HIS A 192 -7.09 23.53 10.03
N GLY A 193 -7.86 24.49 10.55
CA GLY A 193 -8.10 24.59 12.00
C GLY A 193 -6.85 24.85 12.87
N GLY A 194 -5.76 25.34 12.26
CA GLY A 194 -4.48 25.58 12.93
C GLY A 194 -3.48 24.42 12.81
N GLU A 195 -3.89 23.25 12.33
CA GLU A 195 -3.04 22.09 12.15
C GLU A 195 -2.78 21.80 10.68
N PHE A 196 -1.60 21.25 10.38
CA PHE A 196 -1.29 20.75 9.04
C PHE A 196 -1.79 19.32 8.90
N SER A 197 -2.59 19.08 7.87
CA SER A 197 -3.02 17.75 7.47
C SER A 197 -2.61 17.48 6.03
N ARG A 198 -2.43 16.19 5.71
CA ARG A 198 -2.02 15.79 4.37
C ARG A 198 -3.12 16.11 3.35
N ALA A 199 -2.72 16.71 2.24
CA ALA A 199 -3.64 17.20 1.21
C ALA A 199 -3.56 16.37 -0.08
N ASP A 200 -2.37 15.85 -0.42
CA ASP A 200 -2.10 15.15 -1.66
C ASP A 200 -2.57 13.68 -1.70
N ASP A 201 -3.09 13.15 -0.60
CA ASP A 201 -3.63 11.78 -0.52
C ASP A 201 -5.13 11.70 -0.18
N SER A 202 -5.81 12.85 -0.10
CA SER A 202 -7.21 12.91 0.30
C SER A 202 -8.16 12.75 -0.89
N SER A 203 -9.08 11.78 -0.82
CA SER A 203 -10.05 11.49 -1.89
C SER A 203 -11.12 12.57 -2.11
N GLY A 204 -11.03 13.72 -1.44
CA GLY A 204 -11.92 14.85 -1.61
C GLY A 204 -11.23 16.21 -1.43
N GLY A 205 -9.90 16.22 -1.37
CA GLY A 205 -9.12 17.47 -1.34
C GLY A 205 -9.14 18.13 -2.71
N GLY A 206 -9.05 19.46 -2.73
CA GLY A 206 -8.93 20.24 -3.97
C GLY A 206 -7.53 20.19 -4.58
N LEU A 207 -6.72 19.17 -4.29
CA LEU A 207 -5.33 19.05 -4.77
C LEU A 207 -5.07 17.62 -5.26
N CYS A 208 -4.37 17.50 -6.38
CA CYS A 208 -3.90 16.21 -6.90
C CYS A 208 -2.51 16.34 -7.54
N ARG A 209 -1.89 15.21 -7.83
CA ARG A 209 -0.55 15.09 -8.42
C ARG A 209 -0.60 14.30 -9.72
N ALA A 210 0.29 14.66 -10.64
CA ALA A 210 0.68 13.81 -11.77
C ALA A 210 2.21 13.77 -11.83
N GLY A 211 2.79 12.77 -11.16
CA GLY A 211 4.22 12.72 -10.85
C GLY A 211 4.60 13.77 -9.79
N ASP A 212 5.50 14.66 -10.16
CA ASP A 212 5.97 15.75 -9.28
C ASP A 212 5.26 17.08 -9.55
N ASP A 213 4.47 17.16 -10.62
CA ASP A 213 3.55 18.25 -10.87
C ASP A 213 2.35 18.20 -9.93
N VAL A 214 1.88 19.38 -9.54
CA VAL A 214 0.75 19.54 -8.63
C VAL A 214 -0.33 20.34 -9.31
N TYR A 215 -1.57 19.90 -9.15
CA TYR A 215 -2.74 20.55 -9.70
C TYR A 215 -3.69 20.90 -8.58
N LEU A 216 -4.14 22.15 -8.58
CA LEU A 216 -5.12 22.66 -7.64
C LEU A 216 -6.47 22.79 -8.34
N PHE A 217 -7.53 22.42 -7.64
CA PHE A 217 -8.94 22.60 -8.00
C PHE A 217 -9.73 22.99 -6.76
N TRP A 218 -9.58 24.26 -6.36
CA TRP A 218 -9.98 24.78 -5.06
C TRP A 218 -11.28 25.59 -5.12
N SER A 219 -12.13 25.48 -4.10
CA SER A 219 -13.35 26.28 -4.01
C SER A 219 -13.02 27.73 -3.65
N ALA A 220 -13.50 28.71 -4.41
CA ALA A 220 -13.32 30.13 -4.09
C ALA A 220 -14.05 30.55 -2.80
N ALA A 221 -15.04 29.77 -2.38
CA ALA A 221 -15.78 29.98 -1.12
C ALA A 221 -15.03 29.43 0.11
N ALA A 222 -13.96 28.65 -0.10
CA ALA A 222 -13.12 28.16 0.99
C ALA A 222 -12.01 29.18 1.33
N PRO A 223 -11.54 29.22 2.58
CA PRO A 223 -10.37 30.03 2.94
C PRO A 223 -9.17 29.69 2.07
N THR A 224 -8.38 30.71 1.75
CA THR A 224 -7.17 30.52 0.93
C THR A 224 -6.23 29.54 1.61
N PRO A 225 -5.79 28.48 0.91
CA PRO A 225 -5.05 27.41 1.54
C PRO A 225 -3.62 27.84 1.86
N HIS A 226 -3.17 27.45 3.05
CA HIS A 226 -1.78 27.58 3.49
C HIS A 226 -1.12 26.22 3.39
N TRP A 227 -0.10 26.13 2.56
CA TRP A 227 0.54 24.88 2.15
C TRP A 227 1.86 24.68 2.86
N ARG A 228 2.20 23.41 3.10
CA ARG A 228 3.54 22.94 3.41
C ARG A 228 3.87 21.79 2.46
N MET A 229 5.01 21.88 1.79
CA MET A 229 5.49 20.84 0.89
C MET A 229 6.85 20.36 1.34
N PHE A 230 7.02 19.04 1.35
CA PHE A 230 8.30 18.37 1.53
C PHE A 230 8.76 17.79 0.20
N TRP A 231 9.98 18.10 -0.20
CA TRP A 231 10.52 17.71 -1.48
C TRP A 231 12.02 17.45 -1.40
N ARG A 232 12.56 16.69 -2.35
CA ARG A 232 13.99 16.49 -2.53
C ARG A 232 14.47 17.25 -3.75
N ASP A 233 15.65 17.86 -3.63
CA ASP A 233 16.35 18.43 -4.76
C ASP A 233 17.14 17.36 -5.55
N GLU A 234 17.88 17.81 -6.57
CA GLU A 234 18.69 16.94 -7.43
C GLU A 234 19.79 16.19 -6.65
N SER A 235 20.26 16.75 -5.51
CA SER A 235 21.24 16.10 -4.64
C SER A 235 20.62 15.04 -3.72
N GLY A 236 19.29 15.00 -3.64
CA GLY A 236 18.52 14.14 -2.75
C GLY A 236 18.32 14.72 -1.35
N GLU A 237 18.71 15.97 -1.10
CA GLU A 237 18.51 16.64 0.19
C GLU A 237 17.01 16.88 0.42
N LEU A 238 16.52 16.56 1.63
CA LEU A 238 15.12 16.81 2.00
C LEU A 238 14.96 18.29 2.40
N LEU A 239 14.06 18.98 1.72
CA LEU A 239 13.76 20.40 1.89
C LEU A 239 12.27 20.59 2.15
N GLN A 240 11.93 21.75 2.73
CA GLN A 240 10.57 22.15 3.03
C GLN A 240 10.24 23.50 2.40
N SER A 241 9.02 23.68 1.94
CA SER A 241 8.48 24.97 1.51
C SER A 241 7.14 25.24 2.15
N GLU A 242 6.91 26.46 2.61
CA GLU A 242 5.63 26.91 3.15
C GLU A 242 5.19 28.20 2.46
N TRP A 243 3.91 28.27 2.07
CA TRP A 243 3.34 29.47 1.45
C TRP A 243 1.83 29.48 1.58
N THR A 244 1.22 30.65 1.43
CA THR A 244 -0.23 30.78 1.25
C THR A 244 -0.50 31.01 -0.23
N SER A 245 -1.45 30.27 -0.82
CA SER A 245 -1.88 30.55 -2.20
C SER A 245 -2.44 31.97 -2.32
N GLN A 246 -2.53 32.47 -3.54
CA GLN A 246 -3.32 33.65 -3.85
C GLN A 246 -4.48 33.21 -4.75
N PRO A 247 -5.66 33.83 -4.66
CA PRO A 247 -6.72 33.56 -5.62
C PRO A 247 -6.24 33.83 -7.04
N ALA A 248 -6.62 32.95 -7.96
CA ALA A 248 -6.34 33.11 -9.37
C ALA A 248 -6.81 34.48 -9.89
N ALA A 249 -6.00 35.13 -10.72
CA ALA A 249 -6.37 36.40 -11.35
C ALA A 249 -7.24 36.18 -12.61
N GLY A 250 -7.99 37.20 -13.03
CA GLY A 250 -8.80 37.17 -14.26
C GLY A 250 -10.29 36.85 -14.05
N PRO A 251 -11.09 36.83 -15.13
CA PRO A 251 -12.52 36.52 -15.06
C PRO A 251 -12.77 35.02 -14.86
N ALA A 252 -13.90 34.67 -14.26
CA ALA A 252 -14.34 33.28 -14.15
C ALA A 252 -15.06 32.82 -15.43
N GLU A 253 -14.58 31.73 -16.02
CA GLU A 253 -15.12 31.12 -17.24
C GLU A 253 -16.10 30.00 -16.90
N HIS A 254 -17.03 29.64 -17.78
CA HIS A 254 -17.87 28.45 -17.53
C HIS A 254 -17.03 27.17 -17.64
N PHE A 255 -17.19 26.26 -16.67
CA PHE A 255 -16.53 24.95 -16.74
C PHE A 255 -17.20 24.07 -17.81
N GLU A 256 -16.68 24.07 -19.02
CA GLU A 256 -17.29 23.34 -20.14
C GLU A 256 -16.57 22.02 -20.44
N LEU A 257 -17.34 20.94 -20.55
CA LEU A 257 -16.85 19.62 -20.95
C LEU A 257 -17.03 19.39 -22.44
N ARG A 258 -16.02 18.83 -23.10
CA ARG A 258 -16.15 18.40 -24.51
C ARG A 258 -16.31 16.89 -24.59
N TRP A 259 -17.53 16.44 -24.84
CA TRP A 259 -17.88 15.03 -24.96
C TRP A 259 -17.43 14.44 -26.32
N SER A 260 -17.05 13.17 -26.30
CA SER A 260 -16.78 12.35 -27.48
C SER A 260 -17.22 10.91 -27.23
N ASP A 261 -17.28 10.09 -28.28
CA ASP A 261 -17.62 8.67 -28.12
C ASP A 261 -16.59 7.89 -27.31
N ALA A 262 -15.32 8.31 -27.38
CA ALA A 262 -14.22 7.65 -26.69
C ALA A 262 -13.97 8.17 -25.26
N GLY A 263 -14.55 9.32 -24.89
CA GLY A 263 -14.15 10.01 -23.66
C GLY A 263 -14.74 11.40 -23.49
N VAL A 264 -14.20 12.14 -22.52
CA VAL A 264 -14.48 13.55 -22.28
C VAL A 264 -13.18 14.32 -22.12
N ASN A 265 -13.11 15.51 -22.72
CA ASN A 265 -12.01 16.44 -22.46
C ASN A 265 -12.41 17.44 -21.37
N LEU A 266 -11.56 17.55 -20.37
CA LEU A 266 -11.69 18.47 -19.24
C LEU A 266 -10.91 19.75 -19.53
N PRO A 267 -11.42 20.92 -19.14
CA PRO A 267 -10.69 22.17 -19.29
C PRO A 267 -9.54 22.29 -18.27
N ALA A 268 -9.58 21.57 -17.15
CA ALA A 268 -8.52 21.51 -16.14
C ALA A 268 -8.47 20.13 -15.47
N ARG A 269 -7.32 19.81 -14.85
CA ARG A 269 -7.19 18.57 -14.07
C ARG A 269 -7.96 18.68 -12.76
N ILE A 270 -8.65 17.60 -12.41
CA ILE A 270 -9.46 17.51 -11.19
C ILE A 270 -8.95 16.30 -10.38
N PRO A 271 -8.90 16.38 -9.04
CA PRO A 271 -8.62 15.23 -8.20
C PRO A 271 -9.58 14.07 -8.52
N LEU A 272 -9.02 12.86 -8.73
CA LEU A 272 -9.77 11.68 -9.14
C LEU A 272 -10.94 11.37 -8.21
N GLY A 273 -10.75 11.57 -6.91
CA GLY A 273 -11.76 11.30 -5.88
C GLY A 273 -12.96 12.27 -5.89
N MET A 274 -12.85 13.42 -6.56
CA MET A 274 -13.96 14.36 -6.72
C MET A 274 -14.91 13.97 -7.85
N VAL A 275 -14.56 13.01 -8.71
CA VAL A 275 -15.33 12.73 -9.94
C VAL A 275 -16.07 11.40 -9.86
N ALA A 276 -17.36 11.46 -10.19
CA ALA A 276 -18.23 10.31 -10.37
C ALA A 276 -18.87 10.32 -11.76
N LEU A 277 -19.12 9.14 -12.32
CA LEU A 277 -19.76 8.98 -13.62
C LEU A 277 -21.17 8.41 -13.44
N ALA A 278 -22.15 9.03 -14.07
CA ALA A 278 -23.51 8.51 -14.12
C ALA A 278 -23.60 7.33 -15.09
N ARG A 279 -24.30 6.30 -14.64
CA ARG A 279 -24.63 5.10 -15.41
C ARG A 279 -26.09 4.77 -15.24
N VAL A 280 -26.64 4.14 -16.26
CA VAL A 280 -27.95 3.50 -16.18
C VAL A 280 -27.68 2.01 -16.35
N PRO A 281 -27.71 1.21 -15.27
CA PRO A 281 -27.69 -0.24 -15.38
C PRO A 281 -28.90 -0.70 -16.21
N ASP A 282 -28.78 -1.83 -16.91
CA ASP A 282 -29.88 -2.35 -17.76
C ASP A 282 -31.21 -2.42 -16.99
N GLY A 283 -32.17 -1.57 -17.39
CA GLY A 283 -33.51 -1.47 -16.78
C GLY A 283 -33.59 -0.80 -15.40
N GLY A 284 -32.51 -0.17 -14.93
CA GLY A 284 -32.40 0.45 -13.60
C GLY A 284 -32.46 1.98 -13.58
N ALA A 285 -32.40 2.54 -12.36
CA ALA A 285 -32.27 3.98 -12.14
C ALA A 285 -30.82 4.46 -12.37
N GLU A 286 -30.65 5.76 -12.67
CA GLU A 286 -29.34 6.39 -12.79
C GLU A 286 -28.55 6.27 -11.47
N SER A 287 -27.37 5.66 -11.52
CA SER A 287 -26.43 5.57 -10.40
C SER A 287 -25.15 6.33 -10.75
N PHE A 288 -24.53 6.95 -9.74
CA PHE A 288 -23.24 7.62 -9.90
C PHE A 288 -22.15 6.81 -9.21
N ASP A 289 -21.21 6.31 -10.00
CA ASP A 289 -20.09 5.54 -9.49
C ASP A 289 -18.82 6.39 -9.50
N GLY A 290 -18.15 6.48 -8.36
CA GLY A 290 -16.83 7.09 -8.26
C GLY A 290 -15.82 6.32 -9.11
N LEU A 291 -14.86 7.02 -9.71
CA LEU A 291 -13.90 6.41 -10.64
C LEU A 291 -13.06 5.29 -10.01
N LEU A 292 -12.77 5.37 -8.71
CA LEU A 292 -12.13 4.29 -7.95
C LEU A 292 -12.97 3.00 -7.91
N GLY A 293 -14.29 3.13 -7.76
CA GLY A 293 -15.23 2.01 -7.81
C GLY A 293 -15.32 1.36 -9.20
N LEU A 294 -14.85 2.07 -10.24
CA LEU A 294 -14.84 1.61 -11.63
C LEU A 294 -13.54 0.89 -12.02
N GLY A 295 -12.63 0.69 -11.06
CA GLY A 295 -11.36 0.01 -11.22
C GLY A 295 -10.21 0.93 -11.63
N ALA A 296 -10.36 2.25 -11.47
CA ALA A 296 -9.19 3.13 -11.49
C ALA A 296 -8.28 2.78 -10.30
N VAL A 297 -7.00 2.56 -10.58
CA VAL A 297 -6.00 2.32 -9.53
C VAL A 297 -5.67 3.68 -8.93
N TYR A 298 -5.86 3.82 -7.62
CA TYR A 298 -5.38 5.00 -6.91
C TYR A 298 -3.87 4.93 -6.78
N ASP A 299 -3.15 5.85 -7.44
CA ASP A 299 -1.74 6.11 -7.18
C ASP A 299 -1.63 7.47 -6.46
N PRO A 300 -1.13 7.54 -5.21
CA PRO A 300 -0.89 8.82 -4.54
C PRO A 300 0.04 9.78 -5.29
N LEU A 301 0.83 9.26 -6.25
CA LEU A 301 1.72 10.03 -7.10
C LEU A 301 1.07 10.41 -8.44
N ASP A 302 -0.05 9.80 -8.80
CA ASP A 302 -0.81 10.08 -10.02
C ASP A 302 -2.32 9.92 -9.74
N ASN A 303 -2.87 10.88 -9.02
CA ASN A 303 -4.27 10.91 -8.58
C ASN A 303 -5.07 12.05 -9.21
N CYS A 304 -4.55 12.69 -10.26
CA CYS A 304 -5.31 13.60 -11.09
C CYS A 304 -6.05 12.87 -12.20
N LEU A 305 -7.28 13.31 -12.48
CA LEU A 305 -7.96 12.91 -13.70
C LEU A 305 -7.19 13.46 -14.92
N PRO A 306 -6.91 12.64 -15.95
CA PRO A 306 -6.27 13.13 -17.18
C PRO A 306 -7.21 14.09 -17.90
N LEU A 307 -6.63 15.07 -18.61
CA LEU A 307 -7.42 16.04 -19.38
C LEU A 307 -8.24 15.36 -20.47
N ASP A 308 -7.74 14.29 -21.08
CA ASP A 308 -8.44 13.47 -22.07
C ASP A 308 -8.93 12.15 -21.44
N LEU A 309 -9.92 12.23 -20.55
CA LEU A 309 -10.48 11.05 -19.90
C LEU A 309 -11.10 10.11 -20.92
N ARG A 310 -10.53 8.89 -21.03
CA ARG A 310 -11.03 7.82 -21.90
C ARG A 310 -11.91 6.85 -21.13
N TRP A 311 -12.96 6.35 -21.79
CA TRP A 311 -13.80 5.31 -21.21
C TRP A 311 -13.06 3.97 -21.21
N PRO A 312 -13.08 3.22 -20.10
CA PRO A 312 -12.51 1.89 -20.08
C PRO A 312 -13.31 0.98 -21.02
N ALA A 313 -12.64 0.31 -21.96
CA ALA A 313 -13.24 -0.70 -22.82
C ALA A 313 -13.52 -1.97 -21.99
N LYS A 314 -14.68 -2.02 -21.33
CA LYS A 314 -15.15 -3.19 -20.59
C LYS A 314 -16.42 -3.74 -21.23
N PRO A 315 -16.52 -5.07 -21.47
CA PRO A 315 -17.75 -5.68 -21.98
C PRO A 315 -18.95 -5.35 -21.10
N GLY A 316 -20.07 -4.94 -21.71
CA GLY A 316 -21.31 -4.59 -21.01
C GLY A 316 -21.33 -3.19 -20.38
N TRP A 317 -20.32 -2.35 -20.61
CA TRP A 317 -20.32 -0.96 -20.13
C TRP A 317 -20.87 -0.03 -21.20
N SER A 318 -22.00 0.63 -20.91
CA SER A 318 -22.47 1.76 -21.74
C SER A 318 -21.58 2.98 -21.52
N ALA A 319 -21.53 3.88 -22.50
CA ALA A 319 -20.90 5.19 -22.30
C ALA A 319 -21.61 5.93 -21.14
N PRO A 320 -20.88 6.64 -20.27
CA PRO A 320 -21.48 7.43 -19.20
C PRO A 320 -22.46 8.49 -19.74
N GLN A 321 -23.58 8.69 -19.04
CA GLN A 321 -24.58 9.69 -19.43
C GLN A 321 -24.32 11.07 -18.83
N ALA A 322 -23.55 11.13 -17.74
CA ALA A 322 -23.15 12.37 -17.10
C ALA A 322 -21.83 12.21 -16.34
N LEU A 323 -21.15 13.32 -16.13
CA LEU A 323 -20.01 13.45 -15.23
C LEU A 323 -20.44 14.37 -14.08
N ARG A 324 -20.15 13.94 -12.86
CA ARG A 324 -20.45 14.72 -11.65
C ARG A 324 -19.17 15.02 -10.91
N ILE A 325 -18.96 16.30 -10.63
CA ILE A 325 -17.89 16.78 -9.76
C ILE A 325 -18.50 17.03 -8.39
N ALA A 326 -17.97 16.39 -7.36
CA ALA A 326 -18.34 16.58 -5.97
C ALA A 326 -17.31 17.49 -5.28
N GLN A 327 -17.78 18.52 -4.59
CA GLN A 327 -16.91 19.39 -3.80
C GLN A 327 -17.54 19.68 -2.44
N TRP A 328 -16.73 19.58 -1.39
CA TRP A 328 -17.14 20.02 -0.06
C TRP A 328 -17.12 21.55 0.03
N ARG A 329 -18.27 22.14 0.36
CA ARG A 329 -18.43 23.59 0.58
C ARG A 329 -18.36 23.86 2.07
N ILE A 330 -17.23 24.42 2.51
CA ILE A 330 -16.96 24.70 3.93
C ILE A 330 -17.98 25.70 4.49
N ASP A 331 -18.30 26.73 3.71
CA ASP A 331 -19.28 27.78 4.06
C ASP A 331 -20.70 27.24 4.24
N LEU A 332 -21.06 26.18 3.51
CA LEU A 332 -22.37 25.54 3.58
C LEU A 332 -22.39 24.29 4.47
N GLN A 333 -21.23 23.84 4.96
CA GLN A 333 -21.04 22.55 5.63
C GLN A 333 -21.71 21.38 4.90
N ALA A 334 -21.65 21.37 3.57
CA ALA A 334 -22.35 20.41 2.74
C ALA A 334 -21.56 20.05 1.49
N MET A 335 -21.76 18.83 0.99
CA MET A 335 -21.27 18.43 -0.32
C MET A 335 -22.18 18.99 -1.42
N ARG A 336 -21.58 19.64 -2.42
CA ARG A 336 -22.26 20.13 -3.62
C ARG A 336 -21.78 19.39 -4.85
N PHE A 337 -22.65 19.34 -5.86
CA PHE A 337 -22.43 18.54 -7.04
C PHE A 337 -22.66 19.36 -8.30
N ALA A 338 -21.65 19.49 -9.15
CA ALA A 338 -21.82 19.99 -10.50
C ALA A 338 -22.03 18.79 -11.43
N THR A 339 -23.20 18.71 -12.05
CA THR A 339 -23.54 17.61 -12.98
C THR A 339 -23.52 18.11 -14.41
N PHE A 340 -22.71 17.47 -15.24
CA PHE A 340 -22.58 17.74 -16.66
C PHE A 340 -23.15 16.55 -17.42
N ARG A 341 -24.29 16.74 -18.10
CA ARG A 341 -24.90 15.69 -18.90
C ARG A 341 -24.26 15.65 -20.28
N ARG A 342 -24.13 14.44 -20.83
CA ARG A 342 -23.77 14.23 -22.24
C ARG A 342 -24.93 14.74 -23.10
N PRO A 343 -24.67 15.57 -24.12
CA PRO A 343 -25.70 16.10 -25.01
C PRO A 343 -26.35 15.03 -25.87
#